data_AF-A0A7U6KQM6-F1
#
_entry.id   AF-A0A7U6KQM6-F1
#
_cell.length_a   1.000
_cell.length_b   1.000
_cell.length_c   1.000
_cell.angle_alpha   90.00
_cell.angle_beta   90.00
_cell.angle_gamma   90.00
#
_symmetry.space_group_name_H-M   'P 1'
#
loop_
_entity.id
_entity.type
_entity.pdbx_description
1 polymer ?
#
loop_
_entity_poly.entity_id
_entity_poly.type
_entity_poly.pdbx_seq_one_letter_code
_entity_poly.pdbx_strand_id
1 'polypeptide(L)'
;MGKGTIGGHLMECGAQITGGYFADPDYKEVPELWNVGFPILAVTEDGEYTVSKLPNAGGLVSEATVKEQLLYEIHDPARYLTPDVIADFSNVSVKAIDNDVVQVSGGSGRPKTGLLKTSIGYKDGYIAEAEISYGGSGAVKGPRLPSGSLKTG
;
A
#
# COMPACT_ATOMS: atom_id res chain seq x y z
N MET A 1 0.68 -0.76 19.68
CA MET A 1 1.55 0.16 18.92
C MET A 1 2.11 -0.47 17.66
N GLY A 2 3.00 -1.48 17.70
CA GLY A 2 3.59 -2.07 16.49
C GLY A 2 2.58 -2.57 15.46
N LYS A 3 1.58 -3.35 15.91
CA LYS A 3 0.37 -3.69 15.15
C LYS A 3 -0.25 -2.46 14.46
N GLY A 4 -0.64 -1.44 15.23
CA GLY A 4 -1.22 -0.20 14.69
C GLY A 4 -0.35 0.49 13.63
N THR A 5 0.98 0.49 13.79
CA THR A 5 1.92 1.01 12.78
C THR A 5 1.88 0.21 11.48
N ILE A 6 1.84 -1.12 11.56
CA ILE A 6 1.74 -2.01 10.40
C ILE A 6 0.40 -1.79 9.68
N GLY A 7 -0.70 -1.72 10.44
CA GLY A 7 -2.02 -1.40 9.89
C GLY A 7 -2.05 -0.02 9.20
N GLY A 8 -1.42 0.99 9.80
CA GLY A 8 -1.28 2.32 9.19
C GLY A 8 -0.46 2.29 7.89
N HIS A 9 0.64 1.56 7.88
CA HIS A 9 1.50 1.37 6.71
C HIS A 9 0.77 0.67 5.55
N LEU A 10 -0.11 -0.30 5.84
CA LEU A 10 -0.94 -0.94 4.80
C LEU A 10 -1.96 0.02 4.17
N MET A 11 -2.32 1.10 4.85
CA MET A 11 -3.34 2.05 4.43
C MET A 11 -2.77 3.34 3.86
N GLU A 12 -1.45 3.44 3.74
CA GLU A 12 -0.79 4.56 3.09
C GLU A 12 -0.66 4.33 1.57
N CYS A 13 -0.14 5.31 0.85
CA CYS A 13 0.03 5.26 -0.61
C CYS A 13 -1.26 5.10 -1.46
N GLY A 14 -2.43 5.37 -0.87
CA GLY A 14 -3.70 5.45 -1.58
C GLY A 14 -4.18 4.10 -2.10
N ALA A 15 -4.18 3.91 -3.42
CA ALA A 15 -4.74 2.73 -4.08
C ALA A 15 -3.72 1.61 -4.33
N GLN A 16 -2.50 1.70 -3.80
CA GLN A 16 -1.44 0.72 -4.06
C GLN A 16 -1.84 -0.70 -3.67
N ILE A 17 -2.35 -0.89 -2.45
CA ILE A 17 -2.75 -2.20 -1.93
C ILE A 17 -3.97 -2.81 -2.65
N THR A 18 -4.74 -1.98 -3.35
CA THR A 18 -5.87 -2.36 -4.22
C THR A 18 -5.48 -2.43 -5.70
N GLY A 19 -4.18 -2.37 -6.01
CA GLY A 19 -3.62 -2.65 -7.34
C GLY A 19 -3.16 -1.43 -8.15
N GLY A 20 -3.26 -0.21 -7.61
CA GLY A 20 -2.95 1.04 -8.33
C GLY A 20 -1.55 1.09 -8.96
N TYR A 21 -0.53 0.62 -8.23
CA TYR A 21 0.86 0.51 -8.71
C TYR A 21 1.30 -0.94 -8.95
N PHE A 22 0.38 -1.89 -8.83
CA PHE A 22 0.66 -3.32 -9.00
C PHE A 22 0.62 -3.75 -10.48
N ALA A 23 -0.18 -3.04 -11.28
CA ALA A 23 -0.48 -3.42 -12.65
C ALA A 23 0.80 -3.46 -13.53
N ASP A 24 1.01 -4.60 -14.17
CA ASP A 24 2.05 -4.83 -15.18
C ASP A 24 1.41 -5.68 -16.29
N PRO A 25 0.98 -5.07 -17.42
CA PRO A 25 0.25 -5.78 -18.46
C PRO A 25 0.94 -7.08 -18.90
N ASP A 26 0.16 -8.13 -19.13
CA ASP A 26 0.56 -9.51 -19.42
C ASP A 26 1.07 -10.34 -18.21
N TYR A 27 1.40 -9.70 -17.08
CA TYR A 27 1.95 -10.39 -15.90
C TYR A 27 1.09 -10.23 -14.65
N LYS A 28 0.58 -9.02 -14.42
CA LYS A 28 -0.19 -8.60 -13.25
C LYS A 28 -1.38 -7.77 -13.71
N GLU A 29 -2.42 -8.46 -14.14
CA GLU A 29 -3.67 -7.83 -14.58
C GLU A 29 -4.46 -7.28 -13.40
N VAL A 30 -4.87 -6.02 -13.50
CA VAL A 30 -5.71 -5.35 -12.50
C VAL A 30 -7.03 -4.90 -13.16
N PRO A 31 -8.18 -5.47 -12.78
CA PRO A 31 -9.46 -5.13 -13.38
C PRO A 31 -9.82 -3.66 -13.17
N GLU A 32 -10.38 -3.02 -14.21
CA GLU A 32 -10.94 -1.67 -14.14
C GLU A 32 -10.04 -0.66 -13.39
N LEU A 33 -8.74 -0.64 -13.69
CA LEU A 33 -7.74 0.20 -13.01
C LEU A 33 -8.12 1.70 -13.00
N TRP A 34 -8.85 2.16 -14.02
CA TRP A 34 -9.41 3.53 -14.12
C TRP A 34 -10.48 3.85 -13.05
N ASN A 35 -11.03 2.83 -12.39
CA ASN A 35 -12.03 2.88 -11.34
C ASN A 35 -11.48 2.32 -10.00
N VAL A 36 -10.16 2.26 -9.83
CA VAL A 36 -9.54 1.65 -8.65
C VAL A 36 -10.03 2.33 -7.36
N GLY A 37 -10.50 1.52 -6.41
CA GLY A 37 -10.98 2.00 -5.11
C GLY A 37 -9.89 2.04 -4.05
N PHE A 38 -10.07 2.85 -3.02
CA PHE A 38 -9.21 2.80 -1.83
C PHE A 38 -9.48 1.55 -0.98
N PRO A 39 -8.48 1.08 -0.22
CA PRO A 39 -8.65 -0.06 0.68
C PRO A 39 -9.58 0.24 1.85
N ILE A 40 -10.10 -0.84 2.44
CA ILE A 40 -10.79 -0.87 3.71
C ILE A 40 -9.99 -1.79 4.64
N LEU A 41 -9.73 -1.33 5.86
CA LEU A 41 -9.09 -2.11 6.92
C LEU A 41 -10.08 -2.34 8.06
N ALA A 42 -10.54 -3.57 8.21
CA ALA A 42 -11.23 -3.98 9.44
C ALA A 42 -10.19 -4.48 10.45
N VAL A 43 -10.31 -4.04 11.71
CA VAL A 43 -9.36 -4.37 12.78
C VAL A 43 -10.13 -5.02 13.92
N THR A 44 -9.69 -6.20 14.35
CA THR A 44 -10.25 -6.87 15.54
C THR A 44 -9.68 -6.26 16.83
N GLU A 45 -10.29 -6.57 17.98
CA GLU A 45 -9.77 -6.13 19.29
C GLU A 45 -8.34 -6.64 19.56
N ASP A 46 -8.02 -7.84 19.06
CA ASP A 46 -6.67 -8.43 19.15
C ASP A 46 -5.66 -7.79 18.19
N GLY A 47 -6.12 -6.86 17.34
CA GLY A 47 -5.30 -6.14 16.36
C GLY A 47 -4.96 -6.96 15.12
N GLU A 48 -5.79 -7.94 14.77
CA GLU A 48 -5.71 -8.66 13.50
C GLU A 48 -6.45 -7.86 12.41
N TYR A 49 -6.00 -7.97 11.16
CA TYR A 49 -6.52 -7.16 10.06
C TYR A 49 -7.24 -8.00 9.02
N THR A 50 -8.28 -7.40 8.45
CA THR A 50 -8.83 -7.83 7.17
C THR A 50 -8.79 -6.65 6.21
N VAL A 51 -8.03 -6.80 5.13
CA VAL A 51 -7.94 -5.85 4.02
C VAL A 51 -8.99 -6.23 2.98
N SER A 52 -9.76 -5.26 2.52
CA SER A 52 -10.71 -5.42 1.43
C SER A 52 -10.87 -4.14 0.61
N LYS A 53 -11.75 -4.17 -0.39
CA LYS A 53 -12.14 -3.01 -1.21
C LYS A 53 -13.65 -2.94 -1.38
N LEU A 54 -14.14 -1.81 -1.89
CA LEU A 54 -15.56 -1.68 -2.25
C LEU A 54 -15.94 -2.67 -3.37
N PRO A 55 -17.10 -3.35 -3.27
CA PRO A 55 -17.52 -4.35 -4.26
C PRO A 55 -17.64 -3.82 -5.70
N ASN A 56 -18.02 -2.56 -5.87
CA ASN A 56 -18.26 -1.94 -7.18
C ASN A 56 -17.08 -1.11 -7.70
N ALA A 57 -15.97 -1.05 -6.96
CA ALA A 57 -14.76 -0.40 -7.44
C ALA A 57 -14.00 -1.35 -8.38
N GLY A 58 -13.12 -0.81 -9.22
CA GLY A 58 -12.07 -1.59 -9.85
C GLY A 58 -10.98 -2.00 -8.86
N GLY A 59 -9.85 -2.45 -9.38
CA GLY A 59 -8.73 -2.94 -8.59
C GLY A 59 -8.85 -4.41 -8.19
N LEU A 60 -7.88 -4.85 -7.41
CA LEU A 60 -7.76 -6.20 -6.86
C LEU A 60 -7.10 -6.12 -5.48
N VAL A 61 -7.65 -6.84 -4.51
CA VAL A 61 -6.98 -7.12 -3.23
C VAL A 61 -6.59 -8.59 -3.23
N SER A 62 -5.28 -8.86 -3.20
CA SER A 62 -4.72 -10.21 -3.17
C SER A 62 -3.54 -10.28 -2.23
N GLU A 63 -3.06 -11.49 -1.94
CA GLU A 63 -1.82 -11.63 -1.16
C GLU A 63 -0.64 -10.90 -1.81
N ALA A 64 -0.59 -10.83 -3.14
CA ALA A 64 0.49 -10.17 -3.86
C ALA A 64 0.44 -8.65 -3.65
N THR A 65 -0.72 -8.02 -3.83
CA THR A 65 -0.88 -6.57 -3.64
C THR A 65 -0.63 -6.17 -2.18
N VAL A 66 -1.10 -6.99 -1.23
CA VAL A 66 -0.86 -6.78 0.21
C VAL A 66 0.60 -6.95 0.58
N LYS A 67 1.29 -7.98 0.08
CA LYS A 67 2.73 -8.18 0.34
C LYS A 67 3.59 -7.08 -0.30
N GLU A 68 3.25 -6.63 -1.49
CA GLU A 68 3.94 -5.50 -2.12
C GLU A 68 3.80 -4.21 -1.33
N GLN A 69 2.58 -3.89 -0.86
CA GLN A 69 2.40 -2.75 0.05
C GLN A 69 3.14 -2.93 1.37
N LEU A 70 3.06 -4.12 1.99
CA LEU A 70 3.66 -4.41 3.29
C LEU A 70 5.19 -4.27 3.31
N LEU A 71 5.84 -4.51 2.16
CA LEU A 71 7.29 -4.44 2.01
C LEU A 71 7.76 -3.12 1.36
N TYR A 72 6.83 -2.27 0.95
CA TYR A 72 7.12 -1.01 0.28
C TYR A 72 7.86 -0.07 1.24
N GLU A 73 8.98 0.52 0.78
CA GLU A 73 9.80 1.45 1.59
C GLU A 73 10.33 0.87 2.93
N ILE A 74 10.26 -0.46 3.13
CA ILE A 74 10.82 -1.15 4.29
C ILE A 74 12.25 -1.63 4.01
N HIS A 75 13.20 -1.15 4.80
CA HIS A 75 14.60 -1.58 4.71
C HIS A 75 14.91 -2.79 5.61
N ASP A 76 14.67 -2.67 6.92
CA ASP A 76 14.82 -3.75 7.90
C ASP A 76 13.43 -4.09 8.49
N PRO A 77 12.79 -5.18 8.03
CA PRO A 77 11.44 -5.54 8.47
C PRO A 77 11.38 -5.90 9.95
N ALA A 78 12.49 -6.33 10.58
CA ALA A 78 12.51 -6.63 12.01
C ALA A 78 12.73 -5.38 12.88
N ARG A 79 13.10 -4.24 12.27
CA ARG A 79 13.44 -2.99 12.96
C ARG A 79 13.00 -1.75 12.18
N TYR A 80 11.72 -1.68 11.82
CA TYR A 80 11.18 -0.47 11.19
C TYR A 80 11.02 0.65 12.22
N LEU A 81 11.90 1.65 12.16
CA LEU A 81 11.99 2.72 13.15
C LEU A 81 10.93 3.80 12.91
N THR A 82 10.01 3.96 13.86
CA THR A 82 9.08 5.09 13.92
C THR A 82 9.26 5.88 15.21
N PRO A 83 8.72 7.12 15.32
CA PRO A 83 8.84 7.93 16.54
C PRO A 83 8.27 7.26 17.80
N ASP A 84 7.26 6.41 17.64
CA ASP A 84 6.49 5.85 18.76
C ASP A 84 6.82 4.38 19.04
N VAL A 85 7.27 3.63 18.03
CA VAL A 85 7.56 2.20 18.16
C VAL A 85 8.59 1.75 17.12
N ILE A 86 9.36 0.72 17.45
CA ILE A 86 10.11 -0.05 16.45
C ILE A 86 9.18 -1.16 15.99
N ALA A 87 8.56 -1.04 14.82
CA ALA A 87 7.65 -2.06 14.31
C ALA A 87 8.44 -3.25 13.74
N ASP A 88 7.89 -4.44 13.94
CA ASP A 88 8.48 -5.72 13.51
C ASP A 88 7.47 -6.47 12.64
N PHE A 89 7.79 -6.51 11.35
CA PHE A 89 7.05 -7.14 10.27
C PHE A 89 7.49 -8.59 10.02
N SER A 90 8.55 -9.08 10.68
CA SER A 90 9.22 -10.34 10.34
C SER A 90 8.36 -11.59 10.51
N ASN A 91 7.31 -11.51 11.33
CA ASN A 91 6.36 -12.60 11.58
C ASN A 91 4.97 -12.30 11.01
N VAL A 92 4.85 -11.31 10.11
CA VAL A 92 3.57 -11.00 9.49
C VAL A 92 3.16 -12.11 8.52
N SER A 93 1.95 -12.62 8.69
CA SER A 93 1.32 -13.56 7.77
C SER A 93 0.26 -12.84 6.95
N VAL A 94 0.18 -13.17 5.66
CA VAL A 94 -0.78 -12.61 4.71
C VAL A 94 -1.45 -13.78 4.01
N LYS A 95 -2.79 -13.85 4.11
CA LYS A 95 -3.57 -14.98 3.60
C LYS A 95 -4.86 -14.50 2.96
N ALA A 96 -5.11 -14.88 1.71
CA ALA A 96 -6.42 -14.69 1.08
C ALA A 96 -7.47 -15.58 1.76
N ILE A 97 -8.62 -14.99 2.12
CA ILE A 97 -9.72 -15.70 2.78
C ILE A 97 -11.03 -15.62 2.00
N ASP A 98 -11.15 -14.70 1.05
CA ASP A 98 -12.21 -14.60 0.05
C ASP A 98 -11.72 -13.79 -1.16
N ASN A 99 -12.55 -13.65 -2.20
CA ASN A 99 -12.30 -12.75 -3.32
C ASN A 99 -12.19 -11.31 -2.81
N ASP A 100 -11.09 -10.64 -3.11
CA ASP A 100 -10.79 -9.29 -2.62
C ASP A 100 -10.76 -9.15 -1.09
N VAL A 101 -10.55 -10.24 -0.35
CA VAL A 101 -10.45 -10.22 1.11
C VAL A 101 -9.21 -10.97 1.58
N VAL A 102 -8.28 -10.23 2.20
CA VAL A 102 -7.01 -10.76 2.68
C VAL A 102 -6.86 -10.48 4.18
N GLN A 103 -6.62 -11.54 4.94
CA GLN A 103 -6.29 -11.45 6.35
C GLN A 103 -4.79 -11.19 6.53
N VAL A 104 -4.45 -10.28 7.45
CA VAL A 104 -3.07 -9.99 7.84
C VAL A 104 -2.93 -10.12 9.36
N SER A 105 -1.91 -10.86 9.80
CA SER A 105 -1.70 -11.20 11.20
C SER A 105 -0.23 -11.24 11.60
N GLY A 106 0.08 -11.35 12.90
CA GLY A 106 1.44 -11.63 13.39
C GLY A 106 2.38 -10.42 13.49
N GLY A 107 1.88 -9.21 13.22
CA GLY A 107 2.64 -7.98 13.41
C GLY A 107 2.97 -7.70 14.88
N SER A 108 4.16 -7.16 15.15
CA SER A 108 4.58 -6.82 16.51
C SER A 108 5.46 -5.57 16.57
N GLY A 109 6.04 -5.26 17.73
CA GLY A 109 6.95 -4.13 17.86
C GLY A 109 7.63 -4.04 19.22
N ARG A 110 8.66 -3.21 19.29
CA ARG A 110 9.51 -2.98 20.47
C ARG A 110 9.48 -1.49 20.86
N PRO A 111 9.86 -1.14 22.11
CA PRO A 111 9.93 0.26 22.52
C PRO A 111 10.74 1.12 21.55
N LYS A 112 10.31 2.37 21.37
CA LYS A 112 11.03 3.38 20.58
C LYS A 112 12.48 3.55 21.04
N THR A 113 13.33 4.02 20.14
CA THR A 113 14.78 4.21 20.38
C THR A 113 15.13 5.31 21.38
N GLY A 114 14.15 6.15 21.76
CA GLY A 114 14.37 7.35 22.58
C GLY A 114 14.94 8.54 21.79
N LEU A 115 15.17 8.38 20.48
CA LEU A 115 15.60 9.44 19.56
C LEU A 115 14.40 10.08 18.86
N LEU A 116 14.57 11.32 18.39
CA LEU A 116 13.57 12.01 17.58
C LEU A 116 13.79 11.71 16.09
N LYS A 117 12.70 11.49 15.34
CA LYS A 117 12.72 11.46 13.87
C LYS A 117 12.56 12.89 13.37
N THR A 118 13.60 13.46 12.77
CA THR A 118 13.58 14.82 12.22
C THR A 118 13.33 14.77 10.72
N SER A 119 12.32 15.53 10.26
CA SER A 119 12.14 15.85 8.84
C SER A 119 12.54 17.30 8.63
N ILE A 120 13.41 17.57 7.66
CA ILE A 120 13.86 18.93 7.32
C ILE A 120 13.25 19.29 5.96
N GLY A 121 12.30 20.22 5.97
CA GLY A 121 11.75 20.83 4.76
C GLY A 121 12.27 22.26 4.62
N TYR A 122 12.63 22.66 3.40
CA TYR A 122 12.91 24.05 3.04
C TYR A 122 11.99 24.46 1.89
N LYS A 123 11.63 25.74 1.81
CA LYS A 123 10.67 26.24 0.82
C LYS A 123 11.38 26.51 -0.51
N ASP A 124 11.02 25.76 -1.55
CA ASP A 124 11.59 25.90 -2.90
C ASP A 124 10.51 25.90 -3.99
N GLY A 125 9.72 26.97 -4.03
CA GLY A 125 8.72 27.20 -5.10
C GLY A 125 7.53 26.22 -5.13
N TYR A 126 6.81 26.21 -6.27
CA TYR A 126 5.68 25.33 -6.55
C TYR A 126 5.73 24.87 -8.01
N ILE A 127 5.71 23.55 -8.24
CA ILE A 127 5.35 22.92 -9.51
C ILE A 127 4.52 21.68 -9.15
N ALA A 128 3.37 21.48 -9.78
CA ALA A 128 2.54 20.29 -9.61
C ALA A 128 2.09 19.77 -10.97
N GLU A 129 2.49 18.53 -11.26
CA GLU A 129 2.02 17.70 -12.35
C GLU A 129 1.74 16.31 -11.76
N ALA A 130 0.62 15.70 -12.11
CA ALA A 130 0.24 14.37 -11.66
C ALA A 130 0.06 13.47 -12.88
N GLU A 131 0.95 12.51 -13.03
CA GLU A 131 0.91 11.47 -14.05
C GLU A 131 1.24 10.13 -13.37
N ILE A 132 0.58 9.06 -13.82
CA ILE A 132 0.97 7.70 -13.47
C ILE A 132 1.50 7.07 -14.76
N SER A 133 2.81 6.91 -14.85
CA SER A 133 3.48 6.30 -15.99
C SER A 133 3.81 4.84 -15.69
N TYR A 134 3.46 3.93 -16.59
CA TYR A 134 3.79 2.51 -16.51
C TYR A 134 4.94 2.20 -17.47
N GLY A 135 5.99 1.54 -16.99
CA GLY A 135 7.16 1.14 -17.80
C GLY A 135 7.38 -0.36 -17.73
N GLY A 136 7.76 -0.98 -18.86
CA GLY A 136 8.00 -2.43 -18.94
C GLY A 136 7.75 -2.97 -20.35
N SER A 137 8.17 -4.21 -20.63
CA SER A 137 7.94 -4.85 -21.94
C SER A 137 6.46 -5.03 -22.28
N GLY A 138 5.58 -5.11 -21.27
CA GLY A 138 4.12 -5.15 -21.43
C GLY A 138 3.47 -3.78 -21.68
N ALA A 139 4.16 -2.67 -21.35
CA ALA A 139 3.58 -1.32 -21.45
C ALA A 139 3.23 -0.89 -22.89
N VAL A 140 3.91 -1.44 -23.89
CA VAL A 140 3.70 -1.12 -25.32
C VAL A 140 2.49 -1.86 -25.91
N LYS A 141 2.00 -2.91 -25.24
CA LYS A 141 0.96 -3.81 -25.75
C LYS A 141 -0.41 -3.67 -25.06
N GLY A 142 -0.50 -2.92 -23.97
CA GLY A 142 -1.70 -2.83 -23.13
C GLY A 142 -2.85 -1.97 -23.70
N PRO A 143 -4.10 -2.19 -23.24
CA PRO A 143 -5.27 -1.38 -23.59
C PRO A 143 -5.05 0.06 -23.12
N ARG A 144 -5.70 1.05 -23.75
CA ARG A 144 -5.57 2.50 -23.45
C ARG A 144 -5.48 2.78 -21.95
N LEU A 145 -4.26 2.86 -21.41
CA LEU A 145 -3.98 3.38 -20.08
C LEU A 145 -4.34 4.88 -20.13
N PRO A 146 -5.15 5.39 -19.20
CA PRO A 146 -5.57 6.78 -19.28
C PRO A 146 -4.38 7.70 -19.04
N SER A 147 -3.97 8.43 -20.08
CA SER A 147 -3.23 9.68 -19.96
C SER A 147 -4.17 10.71 -19.32
N GLY A 148 -4.34 10.66 -18.00
CA GLY A 148 -5.23 11.51 -17.23
C GLY A 148 -4.47 12.64 -16.56
N SER A 149 -4.23 13.75 -17.26
CA SER A 149 -3.80 15.00 -16.63
C SER A 149 -4.93 15.51 -15.73
N LEU A 150 -4.80 15.38 -14.41
CA LEU A 150 -5.72 16.05 -13.49
C LEU A 150 -5.44 17.56 -13.53
N LYS A 151 -6.25 18.30 -14.29
CA LYS A 151 -6.31 19.76 -14.17
C LYS A 151 -7.10 20.10 -12.90
N THR A 152 -6.41 20.52 -11.86
CA THR A 152 -7.04 21.18 -10.70
C THR A 152 -7.39 22.63 -11.09
N GLY A 153 -8.67 22.98 -10.99
CA GLY A 153 -9.16 24.35 -11.10
C GLY A 153 -9.00 25.15 -9.81
#